data_AF-A0AAD6WWK1-F1
#
_entry.id   AF-A0AAD6WWK1-F1
#
_cell.length_a   1.000
_cell.length_b   1.000
_cell.length_c   1.000
_cell.angle_alpha   90.00
_cell.angle_beta   90.00
_cell.angle_gamma   90.00
#
_symmetry.space_group_name_H-M   'P 1'
#
loop_
_entity.id
_entity.type
_entity.pdbx_description
1 polymer ?
#
loop_
_entity_poly.entity_id
_entity_poly.type
_entity_poly.pdbx_seq_one_letter_code
_entity_poly.pdbx_strand_id
1 'polypeptide(L)'
;MFYDGPSPPPGIFDQFLTIPHTSADISTRSFLLLVQSAPANVTAGTRGGFHAVSFLECSPEILDAISNETTFWGTRLAFAGINVTYNVEPFLETIYTHNPSPTAFPFYRTPRTMPLLFEYLWTLPTSDLIAHTAMRQSAEHLTRVAVEAGQAVAQAPLYPNYALFGTPIERNYGSNRPRLRSIKARVDPDNVMGLVGGWKL
;
A
#
# COMPACT_ATOMS: atom_id res chain seq x y z
N MET A 1 2.52 -17.44 -3.83
CA MET A 1 3.30 -18.35 -2.96
C MET A 1 4.70 -18.48 -3.54
N PHE A 2 5.72 -18.62 -2.69
CA PHE A 2 7.12 -18.68 -3.12
C PHE A 2 7.91 -19.62 -2.20
N TYR A 3 8.79 -20.43 -2.78
CA TYR A 3 9.72 -21.27 -2.05
C TYR A 3 11.06 -21.29 -2.80
N ASP A 4 12.14 -20.90 -2.11
CA ASP A 4 13.49 -20.88 -2.68
C ASP A 4 14.20 -22.22 -2.45
N GLY A 5 13.89 -23.19 -3.31
CA GLY A 5 14.46 -24.52 -3.26
C GLY A 5 13.81 -25.48 -4.27
N PRO A 6 14.37 -26.69 -4.43
CA PRO A 6 13.91 -27.64 -5.46
C PRO A 6 12.48 -28.16 -5.22
N SER A 7 12.06 -28.27 -3.96
CA SER A 7 10.69 -28.69 -3.60
C SER A 7 10.30 -28.11 -2.24
N PRO A 8 9.09 -27.53 -2.10
CA PRO A 8 8.59 -27.07 -0.80
C PRO A 8 8.36 -28.25 0.15
N PRO A 9 8.52 -28.05 1.48
CA PRO A 9 8.13 -29.04 2.47
C PRO A 9 6.65 -29.44 2.30
N PRO A 10 6.29 -30.72 2.50
CA PRO A 10 4.90 -31.14 2.46
C PRO A 10 4.03 -30.29 3.39
N GLY A 11 2.87 -29.84 2.91
CA GLY A 11 1.87 -29.15 3.71
C GLY A 11 2.08 -27.64 3.90
N ILE A 12 3.23 -27.07 3.52
CA ILE A 12 3.55 -25.65 3.80
C ILE A 12 2.56 -24.65 3.15
N PHE A 13 1.90 -25.05 2.06
CA PHE A 13 0.97 -24.22 1.30
C PHE A 13 -0.49 -24.68 1.35
N ASP A 14 -0.81 -25.77 2.05
CA ASP A 14 -2.13 -26.41 1.97
C ASP A 14 -3.25 -25.43 2.35
N GLN A 15 -3.05 -24.66 3.43
CA GLN A 15 -4.04 -23.67 3.85
C GLN A 15 -4.30 -22.59 2.79
N PHE A 16 -3.25 -22.10 2.11
CA PHE A 16 -3.40 -21.14 1.02
C PHE A 16 -4.10 -21.75 -0.19
N LEU A 17 -3.79 -23.00 -0.53
CA LEU A 17 -4.39 -23.72 -1.66
C LEU A 17 -5.87 -24.05 -1.43
N THR A 18 -6.32 -24.16 -0.18
CA THR A 18 -7.73 -24.40 0.15
C THR A 18 -8.63 -23.15 0.08
N ILE A 19 -8.05 -21.95 -0.02
CA ILE A 19 -8.82 -20.71 -0.13
C ILE A 19 -9.54 -20.67 -1.49
N PRO A 20 -10.88 -20.48 -1.52
CA PRO A 20 -11.60 -20.29 -2.77
C PRO A 20 -11.03 -19.11 -3.55
N HIS A 21 -10.76 -19.32 -4.83
CA HIS A 21 -10.16 -18.31 -5.71
C HIS A 21 -10.94 -18.19 -7.00
N THR A 22 -10.89 -17.00 -7.61
CA THR A 22 -11.50 -16.74 -8.92
C THR A 22 -10.58 -17.14 -10.08
N SER A 23 -9.26 -17.15 -9.84
CA SER A 23 -8.24 -17.60 -10.77
C SER A 23 -7.01 -18.11 -10.02
N ALA A 24 -6.24 -19.01 -10.64
CA ALA A 24 -4.99 -19.51 -10.09
C ALA A 24 -3.93 -19.64 -11.20
N ASP A 25 -2.73 -19.14 -10.92
CA ASP A 25 -1.54 -19.30 -11.75
C ASP A 25 -0.36 -19.73 -10.86
N ILE A 26 -0.46 -20.94 -10.31
CA ILE A 26 0.53 -21.50 -9.38
C ILE A 26 1.29 -22.60 -10.10
N SER A 27 2.60 -22.43 -10.27
CA SER A 27 3.47 -23.47 -10.82
C SER A 27 4.93 -23.24 -10.42
N THR A 28 5.72 -24.31 -10.48
CA THR A 28 7.18 -24.20 -10.49
C THR A 28 7.61 -23.52 -11.79
N ARG A 29 8.29 -22.38 -11.68
CA ARG A 29 8.73 -21.58 -12.83
C ARG A 29 10.08 -20.91 -12.55
N SER A 30 10.77 -20.51 -13.61
CA SER A 30 11.97 -19.68 -13.46
C SER A 30 11.60 -18.29 -12.92
N PHE A 31 12.57 -17.62 -12.30
CA PHE A 31 12.38 -16.25 -11.82
C PHE A 31 11.96 -15.29 -12.94
N LEU A 32 12.51 -15.47 -14.15
CA LEU A 32 12.12 -14.66 -15.32
C LEU A 32 10.63 -14.84 -15.67
N LEU A 33 10.15 -16.08 -15.70
CA LEU A 33 8.74 -16.34 -15.99
C LEU A 33 7.82 -15.82 -14.87
N LEU A 34 8.27 -15.84 -13.61
CA LEU A 34 7.55 -15.21 -12.51
C LEU A 34 7.40 -13.69 -12.76
N VAL A 35 8.50 -13.01 -13.09
CA VAL A 35 8.48 -11.56 -13.40
C VAL A 35 7.55 -11.25 -14.57
N GLN A 36 7.51 -12.12 -15.59
CA GLN A 36 6.67 -11.94 -16.79
C GLN A 36 5.21 -12.36 -16.61
N SER A 37 4.85 -13.04 -15.51
CA SER A 37 3.50 -13.58 -15.32
C SER A 37 2.46 -12.56 -14.84
N ALA A 38 2.89 -11.41 -14.32
CA ALA A 38 1.97 -10.38 -13.84
C ALA A 38 1.18 -9.76 -15.01
N PRO A 39 -0.16 -9.72 -14.97
CA PRO A 39 -0.98 -9.24 -16.07
C PRO A 39 -1.06 -7.70 -16.10
N ALA A 40 0.08 -7.05 -16.38
CA ALA A 40 0.28 -5.61 -16.24
C ALA A 40 -0.69 -4.73 -17.07
N ASN A 41 -1.31 -5.28 -18.11
CA ASN A 41 -2.20 -4.53 -19.01
C ASN A 41 -3.68 -4.63 -18.66
N VAL A 42 -4.08 -5.43 -17.66
CA VAL A 42 -5.52 -5.65 -17.34
C VAL A 42 -6.22 -4.36 -16.93
N THR A 43 -5.50 -3.42 -16.31
CA THR A 43 -6.02 -2.13 -15.84
C THR A 43 -5.60 -0.97 -16.76
N ALA A 44 -5.05 -1.27 -17.94
CA ALA A 44 -4.61 -0.25 -18.88
C ALA A 44 -5.78 0.64 -19.31
N GLY A 45 -5.60 1.96 -19.20
CA GLY A 45 -6.62 2.95 -19.56
C GLY A 45 -7.71 3.18 -18.50
N THR A 46 -7.68 2.49 -17.36
CA THR A 46 -8.56 2.84 -16.23
C THR A 46 -8.01 4.02 -15.43
N ARG A 47 -8.92 4.77 -14.82
CA ARG A 47 -8.58 5.74 -13.78
C ARG A 47 -8.37 4.97 -12.48
N GLY A 48 -7.54 5.49 -11.59
CA GLY A 48 -7.32 4.83 -10.32
C GLY A 48 -6.56 5.69 -9.33
N GLY A 49 -6.65 5.29 -8.07
CA GLY A 49 -5.88 5.85 -6.98
C GLY A 49 -5.39 4.75 -6.06
N PHE A 50 -4.21 4.96 -5.50
CA PHE A 50 -3.72 4.21 -4.35
C PHE A 50 -3.89 5.05 -3.09
N HIS A 51 -4.14 4.39 -1.98
CA HIS A 51 -3.94 4.96 -0.66
C HIS A 51 -3.44 3.88 0.31
N ALA A 52 -3.10 4.28 1.52
CA ALA A 52 -2.50 3.39 2.49
C ALA A 52 -2.91 3.73 3.92
N VAL A 53 -2.91 2.69 4.74
CA VAL A 53 -2.93 2.77 6.20
C VAL A 53 -1.69 2.06 6.73
N SER A 54 -1.18 2.49 7.88
CA SER A 54 -0.07 1.83 8.55
C SER A 54 -0.55 1.09 9.77
N PHE A 55 -0.09 -0.15 9.94
CA PHE A 55 -0.33 -0.98 11.12
C PHE A 55 1.00 -1.42 11.73
N LEU A 56 1.03 -1.67 13.04
CA LEU A 56 2.12 -2.37 13.72
C LEU A 56 1.94 -3.88 13.62
N GLU A 57 0.69 -4.35 13.68
CA GLU A 57 0.31 -5.76 13.68
C GLU A 57 -0.97 -5.99 12.85
N CYS A 58 -1.07 -7.15 12.19
CA CYS A 58 -2.27 -7.62 11.49
C CYS A 58 -3.04 -8.59 12.39
N SER A 59 -3.66 -8.07 13.46
CA SER A 59 -4.48 -8.88 14.35
C SER A 59 -5.79 -9.32 13.66
N PRO A 60 -6.47 -10.36 14.15
CA PRO A 60 -7.78 -10.77 13.62
C PRO A 60 -8.78 -9.62 13.55
N GLU A 61 -8.81 -8.75 14.56
CA GLU A 61 -9.72 -7.59 14.59
C GLU A 61 -9.44 -6.59 13.47
N ILE A 62 -8.17 -6.37 13.14
CA ILE A 62 -7.77 -5.51 12.00
C ILE A 62 -8.16 -6.18 10.68
N LEU A 63 -7.94 -7.49 10.54
CA LEU A 63 -8.29 -8.23 9.33
C LEU A 63 -9.82 -8.26 9.10
N ASP A 64 -10.60 -8.43 10.15
CA ASP A 64 -12.07 -8.37 10.10
C ASP A 64 -12.54 -6.96 9.70
N ALA A 65 -11.92 -5.91 10.25
CA ALA A 65 -12.23 -4.53 9.86
C ALA A 65 -11.92 -4.28 8.38
N ILE A 66 -10.79 -4.74 7.86
CA ILE A 66 -10.43 -4.62 6.44
C ILE A 66 -11.42 -5.38 5.56
N SER A 67 -11.82 -6.59 5.97
CA SER A 67 -12.81 -7.40 5.24
C SER A 67 -14.16 -6.67 5.17
N ASN A 68 -14.64 -6.16 6.30
CA ASN A 68 -15.89 -5.41 6.38
C ASN A 68 -15.83 -4.12 5.55
N GLU A 69 -14.71 -3.37 5.61
CA GLU A 69 -14.48 -2.16 4.83
C GLU A 69 -14.48 -2.45 3.32
N THR A 70 -13.90 -3.59 2.92
CA THR A 70 -13.90 -4.07 1.53
C THR A 70 -15.32 -4.33 1.05
N THR A 71 -16.13 -5.06 1.80
CA THR A 71 -17.54 -5.33 1.44
C THR A 71 -18.38 -4.06 1.44
N PHE A 72 -18.18 -3.17 2.42
CA PHE A 72 -18.92 -1.92 2.53
C PHE A 72 -18.70 -1.03 1.31
N TRP A 73 -17.45 -0.71 0.97
CA TRP A 73 -17.15 0.15 -0.18
C TRP A 73 -17.40 -0.54 -1.51
N GLY A 74 -17.08 -1.83 -1.63
CA GLY A 74 -17.37 -2.61 -2.83
C GLY A 74 -18.86 -2.59 -3.19
N THR A 75 -19.74 -2.73 -2.20
CA THR A 75 -21.20 -2.66 -2.40
C THR A 75 -21.65 -1.23 -2.68
N ARG A 76 -21.18 -0.27 -1.89
CA ARG A 76 -21.66 1.12 -1.95
C ARG A 76 -21.21 1.85 -3.21
N LEU A 77 -20.09 1.47 -3.80
CA LEU A 77 -19.54 2.12 -4.99
C LEU A 77 -19.79 1.34 -6.28
N ALA A 78 -20.41 0.16 -6.21
CA ALA A 78 -20.73 -0.67 -7.37
C ALA A 78 -21.54 0.11 -8.44
N PHE A 79 -22.49 0.94 -8.02
CA PHE A 79 -23.31 1.75 -8.94
C PHE A 79 -22.47 2.76 -9.75
N ALA A 80 -21.32 3.18 -9.22
CA ALA A 80 -20.41 4.13 -9.85
C ALA A 80 -19.34 3.42 -10.71
N GLY A 81 -19.41 2.10 -10.83
CA GLY A 81 -18.46 1.28 -11.58
C GLY A 81 -17.05 1.30 -10.98
N ILE A 82 -16.93 1.48 -9.66
CA ILE A 82 -15.65 1.51 -8.96
C ILE A 82 -15.33 0.10 -8.44
N ASN A 83 -14.19 -0.45 -8.86
CA ASN A 83 -13.61 -1.64 -8.26
C ASN A 83 -12.75 -1.24 -7.05
N VAL A 84 -12.86 -1.99 -5.96
CA VAL A 84 -12.19 -1.69 -4.69
C VAL A 84 -11.37 -2.91 -4.27
N THR A 85 -10.10 -2.70 -3.97
CA THR A 85 -9.16 -3.75 -3.56
C THR A 85 -8.37 -3.30 -2.33
N TYR A 86 -8.20 -4.22 -1.37
CA TYR A 86 -7.39 -4.03 -0.16
C TYR A 86 -6.34 -5.14 -0.07
N ASN A 87 -5.07 -4.73 0.03
CA ASN A 87 -3.91 -5.62 0.01
C ASN A 87 -3.20 -5.54 1.36
N VAL A 88 -3.36 -6.60 2.16
CA VAL A 88 -2.62 -6.76 3.42
C VAL A 88 -1.20 -7.22 3.08
N GLU A 89 -0.19 -6.44 3.48
CA GLU A 89 1.22 -6.72 3.18
C GLU A 89 2.01 -6.88 4.50
N PRO A 90 2.04 -8.08 5.09
CA PRO A 90 2.84 -8.33 6.29
C PRO A 90 4.34 -8.24 5.98
N PHE A 91 5.09 -7.56 6.84
CA PHE A 91 6.54 -7.48 6.77
C PHE A 91 7.19 -8.06 8.02
N LEU A 92 8.37 -8.66 7.88
CA LEU A 92 9.19 -9.11 9.01
C LEU A 92 9.49 -7.95 9.96
N GLU A 93 9.62 -8.24 11.26
CA GLU A 93 9.96 -7.24 12.28
C GLU A 93 11.31 -6.56 12.00
N THR A 94 12.21 -7.28 11.32
CA THR A 94 13.55 -6.84 10.97
C THR A 94 13.62 -6.02 9.68
N ILE A 95 12.49 -5.73 9.00
CA ILE A 95 12.51 -5.05 7.68
C ILE A 95 13.31 -3.74 7.68
N TYR A 96 13.37 -3.04 8.81
CA TYR A 96 14.11 -1.79 8.98
C TYR A 96 15.52 -1.94 9.55
N THR A 97 15.97 -3.16 9.86
CA THR A 97 17.29 -3.43 10.46
C THR A 97 18.35 -3.86 9.45
N HIS A 98 17.95 -4.18 8.21
CA HIS A 98 18.88 -4.67 7.18
C HIS A 98 19.79 -3.58 6.57
N ASN A 99 19.50 -2.29 6.78
CA ASN A 99 20.31 -1.18 6.29
C ASN A 99 20.65 -0.21 7.43
N PRO A 100 21.94 -0.03 7.78
CA PRO A 100 22.36 0.90 8.82
C PRO A 100 22.36 2.37 8.34
N SER A 101 22.29 2.62 7.04
CA SER A 101 22.29 3.98 6.50
C SER A 101 20.94 4.67 6.72
N PRO A 102 20.92 5.99 6.99
CA PRO A 102 19.69 6.76 6.96
C PRO A 102 19.03 6.68 5.58
N THR A 103 17.72 6.42 5.53
CA THR A 103 16.92 6.47 4.29
C THR A 103 15.91 7.60 4.36
N ALA A 104 15.39 8.03 3.21
CA ALA A 104 14.37 9.09 3.15
C ALA A 104 13.05 8.65 3.81
N PHE A 105 12.64 7.41 3.51
CA PHE A 105 11.48 6.72 4.09
C PHE A 105 11.92 5.39 4.71
N PRO A 106 11.26 4.94 5.79
CA PRO A 106 10.53 5.78 6.73
C PRO A 106 11.47 6.76 7.45
N PHE A 107 10.92 7.80 8.06
CA PHE A 107 11.70 8.79 8.82
C PHE A 107 12.04 8.36 10.25
N TYR A 108 11.57 7.18 10.68
CA TYR A 108 12.02 6.48 11.88
C TYR A 108 12.20 4.99 11.58
N ARG A 109 12.96 4.28 12.42
CA ARG A 109 13.22 2.84 12.27
C ARG A 109 12.46 1.97 13.27
N THR A 110 11.92 2.55 14.34
CA THR A 110 11.17 1.84 15.38
C THR A 110 9.97 2.67 15.86
N PRO A 111 8.78 2.07 16.07
CA PRO A 111 8.46 0.68 15.76
C PRO A 111 8.41 0.42 14.23
N ARG A 112 8.40 -0.85 13.80
CA ARG A 112 8.12 -1.17 12.39
C ARG A 112 6.65 -0.86 12.08
N THR A 113 6.39 -0.28 10.91
CA THR A 113 5.05 -0.20 10.34
C THR A 113 4.92 -1.10 9.11
N MET A 114 3.78 -1.76 8.97
CA MET A 114 3.37 -2.50 7.77
C MET A 114 2.30 -1.67 7.05
N PRO A 115 2.40 -1.50 5.73
CA PRO A 115 1.35 -0.87 4.96
C PRO A 115 0.18 -1.84 4.74
N LEU A 116 -1.02 -1.29 4.74
CA LEU A 116 -2.13 -1.78 3.94
C LEU A 116 -2.19 -0.89 2.71
N LEU A 117 -1.95 -1.46 1.54
CA LEU A 117 -2.22 -0.80 0.27
C LEU A 117 -3.68 -1.03 -0.08
N PHE A 118 -4.39 0.00 -0.50
CA PHE A 118 -5.68 -0.19 -1.16
C PHE A 118 -5.80 0.66 -2.40
N GLU A 119 -6.55 0.13 -3.36
CA GLU A 119 -6.64 0.59 -4.73
C GLU A 119 -8.10 0.65 -5.13
N TYR A 120 -8.47 1.80 -5.68
CA TYR A 120 -9.79 2.01 -6.24
C TYR A 120 -9.58 2.28 -7.73
N LEU A 121 -10.27 1.54 -8.60
CA LEU A 121 -10.20 1.68 -10.05
C LEU A 121 -11.56 2.01 -10.61
N TRP A 122 -11.63 2.91 -11.59
CA TRP A 122 -12.88 3.31 -12.23
C TRP A 122 -12.66 3.85 -13.65
N THR A 123 -13.74 3.95 -14.43
CA THR A 123 -13.64 4.38 -15.84
C THR A 123 -14.10 5.83 -16.04
N LEU A 124 -15.21 6.21 -15.41
CA LEU A 124 -15.86 7.49 -15.70
C LEU A 124 -15.23 8.64 -14.88
N PRO A 125 -14.83 9.76 -15.50
CA PRO A 125 -14.29 10.91 -14.77
C PRO A 125 -15.26 11.53 -13.78
N THR A 126 -16.57 11.35 -13.98
CA THR A 126 -17.61 11.78 -13.04
C THR A 126 -17.53 11.04 -11.70
N SER A 127 -16.84 9.90 -11.65
CA SER A 127 -16.64 9.12 -10.41
C SER A 127 -15.41 9.57 -9.61
N ASP A 128 -14.59 10.50 -10.11
CA ASP A 128 -13.34 10.92 -9.45
C ASP A 128 -13.57 11.41 -8.02
N LEU A 129 -14.54 12.30 -7.82
CA LEU A 129 -14.78 12.90 -6.52
C LEU A 129 -15.24 11.86 -5.50
N ILE A 130 -16.17 10.99 -5.88
CA ILE A 130 -16.70 9.96 -4.99
C ILE A 130 -15.63 8.90 -4.67
N ALA A 131 -14.81 8.51 -5.65
CA ALA A 131 -13.70 7.58 -5.45
C ALA A 131 -12.68 8.15 -4.44
N HIS A 132 -12.16 9.35 -4.69
CA HIS A 132 -11.17 9.97 -3.80
C HIS A 132 -11.72 10.26 -2.40
N THR A 133 -13.00 10.60 -2.29
CA THR A 133 -13.64 10.83 -0.99
C THR A 133 -13.75 9.53 -0.21
N ALA A 134 -14.22 8.46 -0.84
CA ALA A 134 -14.31 7.14 -0.23
C ALA A 134 -12.95 6.61 0.21
N MET A 135 -11.90 6.82 -0.59
CA MET A 135 -10.54 6.42 -0.22
C MET A 135 -10.04 7.12 1.05
N ARG A 136 -10.29 8.43 1.18
CA ARG A 136 -9.91 9.17 2.40
C ARG A 136 -10.68 8.69 3.62
N GLN A 137 -12.00 8.51 3.48
CA GLN A 137 -12.86 8.01 4.54
C GLN A 137 -12.46 6.61 4.99
N SER A 138 -12.10 5.73 4.05
CA SER A 138 -11.59 4.39 4.36
C SER A 138 -10.27 4.44 5.14
N ALA A 139 -9.30 5.25 4.68
CA ALA A 139 -8.03 5.40 5.41
C ALA A 139 -8.24 5.97 6.81
N GLU A 140 -9.10 6.97 6.98
CA GLU A 140 -9.44 7.55 8.28
C GLU A 140 -10.11 6.52 9.19
N HIS A 141 -11.07 5.76 8.67
CA HIS A 141 -11.77 4.71 9.41
C HIS A 141 -10.81 3.63 9.90
N LEU A 142 -10.03 3.04 9.00
CA LEU A 142 -9.11 1.94 9.32
C LEU A 142 -7.94 2.40 10.20
N THR A 143 -7.46 3.63 10.04
CA THR A 143 -6.48 4.22 10.97
C THR A 143 -7.07 4.33 12.37
N ARG A 144 -8.32 4.80 12.49
CA ARG A 144 -9.00 4.92 13.78
C ARG A 144 -9.21 3.55 14.43
N VAL A 145 -9.63 2.53 13.67
CA VAL A 145 -9.77 1.15 14.17
C VAL A 145 -8.44 0.65 14.74
N ALA A 146 -7.32 0.87 14.05
CA ALA A 146 -6.02 0.45 14.57
C ALA A 146 -5.60 1.18 15.85
N VAL A 147 -5.90 2.48 15.95
CA VAL A 147 -5.66 3.26 17.17
C VAL A 147 -6.54 2.77 18.32
N GLU A 148 -7.81 2.49 18.07
CA GLU A 148 -8.76 1.93 19.05
C GLU A 148 -8.35 0.53 19.50
N ALA A 149 -7.72 -0.25 18.62
CA ALA A 149 -7.08 -1.54 18.94
C ALA A 149 -5.73 -1.40 19.67
N GLY A 150 -5.32 -0.19 20.06
CA GLY A 150 -4.12 0.08 20.85
C GLY A 150 -2.84 0.27 20.04
N GLN A 151 -2.89 0.30 18.70
CA GLN A 151 -1.70 0.55 17.88
C GLN A 151 -1.40 2.05 17.79
N ALA A 152 -0.16 2.44 18.10
CA ALA A 152 0.29 3.83 18.05
C ALA A 152 0.58 4.32 16.61
N VAL A 153 -0.43 4.30 15.73
CA VAL A 153 -0.28 4.53 14.28
C VAL A 153 -0.96 5.79 13.74
N ALA A 154 -1.58 6.61 14.59
CA ALA A 154 -2.30 7.82 14.18
C ALA A 154 -1.46 8.74 13.26
N GLN A 155 -0.15 8.83 13.53
CA GLN A 155 0.82 9.64 12.77
C GLN A 155 1.90 8.79 12.10
N ALA A 156 1.63 7.50 11.87
CA ALA A 156 2.58 6.62 11.24
C ALA A 156 2.92 7.07 9.79
N PRO A 157 4.13 6.78 9.30
CA PRO A 157 4.58 7.13 7.98
C PRO A 157 3.76 6.42 6.91
N LEU A 158 3.29 7.16 5.91
CA LEU A 158 2.63 6.59 4.74
C LEU A 158 3.61 6.46 3.58
N TYR A 159 3.68 5.26 3.00
CA TYR A 159 4.63 4.98 1.93
C TYR A 159 4.38 5.89 0.71
N PRO A 160 5.37 6.65 0.22
CA PRO A 160 5.19 7.65 -0.84
C PRO A 160 4.60 7.12 -2.14
N ASN A 161 4.80 5.84 -2.47
CA ASN A 161 4.25 5.24 -3.68
C ASN A 161 2.76 4.88 -3.54
N TYR A 162 2.26 4.78 -2.31
CA TYR A 162 0.88 4.41 -2.02
C TYR A 162 0.03 5.61 -1.58
N ALA A 163 0.62 6.59 -0.89
CA ALA A 163 -0.13 7.70 -0.31
C ALA A 163 -0.90 8.50 -1.37
N LEU A 164 -2.20 8.73 -1.13
CA LEU A 164 -3.06 9.51 -2.01
C LEU A 164 -2.56 10.94 -2.12
N PHE A 165 -2.73 11.57 -3.29
CA PHE A 165 -2.40 12.97 -3.48
C PHE A 165 -3.06 13.87 -2.42
N GLY A 166 -2.35 14.95 -2.05
CA GLY A 166 -2.77 15.84 -0.98
C GLY A 166 -2.47 15.33 0.44
N THR A 167 -1.94 14.10 0.59
CA THR A 167 -1.37 13.66 1.87
C THR A 167 -0.30 14.66 2.33
N PRO A 168 -0.29 15.12 3.60
CA PRO A 168 0.75 15.99 4.10
C PRO A 168 2.13 15.33 3.96
N ILE A 169 3.10 16.04 3.38
CA ILE A 169 4.44 15.49 3.12
C ILE A 169 5.18 15.08 4.41
N GLU A 170 4.78 15.62 5.55
CA GLU A 170 5.18 15.20 6.89
C GLU A 170 4.89 13.72 7.15
N ARG A 171 3.77 13.19 6.63
CA ARG A 171 3.41 11.78 6.74
C ARG A 171 4.33 10.90 5.90
N ASN A 172 4.92 11.43 4.82
CA ASN A 172 5.87 10.67 4.00
C ASN A 172 7.28 10.75 4.58
N TYR A 173 7.79 11.95 4.81
CA TYR A 173 9.22 12.16 5.09
C TYR A 173 9.52 12.76 6.47
N GLY A 174 8.50 13.13 7.24
CA GLY A 174 8.62 13.58 8.64
C GLY A 174 9.83 14.48 8.93
N SER A 175 10.67 14.01 9.87
CA SER A 175 11.89 14.70 10.32
C SER A 175 13.00 14.77 9.27
N ASN A 176 12.96 13.95 8.22
CA ASN A 176 13.99 13.94 7.17
C ASN A 176 13.86 15.08 6.15
N ARG A 177 12.72 15.80 6.14
CA ARG A 177 12.43 16.85 5.14
C ARG A 177 13.51 17.93 5.02
N PRO A 178 14.09 18.50 6.10
CA PRO A 178 15.12 19.53 5.96
C PRO A 178 16.33 19.04 5.15
N ARG A 179 16.78 17.80 5.40
CA ARG A 179 17.87 17.20 4.64
C ARG A 179 17.49 16.96 3.18
N LEU A 180 16.27 16.48 2.93
CA LEU A 180 15.79 16.26 1.57
C LEU A 180 15.66 17.57 0.78
N ARG A 181 15.21 18.66 1.40
CA ARG A 181 15.20 20.00 0.80
C ARG A 181 16.60 20.49 0.44
N SER A 182 17.57 20.31 1.33
CA SER A 182 18.97 20.66 1.05
C SER A 182 19.54 19.87 -0.14
N ILE A 183 19.23 18.57 -0.23
CA ILE A 183 19.63 17.73 -1.37
C ILE A 183 18.96 18.23 -2.66
N LYS A 184 17.66 18.51 -2.62
CA LYS A 184 16.93 19.05 -3.77
C LYS A 184 17.54 20.37 -4.25
N ALA A 185 17.78 21.33 -3.37
CA ALA A 185 18.38 22.63 -3.74
C ALA A 185 19.76 22.48 -4.38
N ARG A 186 20.54 21.46 -4.00
CA ARG A 186 21.85 21.19 -4.58
C ARG A 186 21.79 20.48 -5.94
N VAL A 187 20.84 19.57 -6.12
CA VAL A 187 20.76 18.67 -7.30
C VAL A 187 19.81 19.18 -8.38
N ASP A 188 18.74 19.86 -7.97
CA ASP A 188 17.67 20.40 -8.82
C ASP A 188 17.36 21.85 -8.41
N PRO A 189 18.35 22.79 -8.51
CA PRO A 189 18.22 24.17 -8.04
C PRO A 189 17.11 24.95 -8.76
N ASP A 190 16.90 24.66 -10.05
CA ASP A 190 15.87 25.32 -10.87
C ASP A 190 14.50 24.63 -10.78
N ASN A 191 14.38 23.62 -9.90
CA ASN A 191 13.14 22.90 -9.65
C ASN A 191 12.51 22.29 -10.91
N VAL A 192 13.33 21.79 -11.84
CA VAL A 192 12.88 21.13 -13.08
C VAL A 192 12.06 19.89 -12.75
N MET A 193 12.52 19.10 -11.77
CA MET A 193 11.75 17.93 -11.28
C MET A 193 10.50 18.33 -10.48
N GLY A 194 10.36 19.62 -10.14
CA GLY A 194 9.13 20.17 -9.58
C GLY A 194 7.96 20.22 -10.56
N LEU A 195 8.23 20.18 -11.87
CA LEU A 195 7.23 20.30 -12.93
C LEU A 195 6.47 19.00 -13.23
N VAL A 196 6.93 17.87 -12.70
CA VAL A 196 6.25 16.56 -12.82
C VAL A 196 5.30 16.31 -11.64
N GLY A 197 4.68 15.13 -11.54
CA GLY A 197 3.89 14.74 -10.36
C GLY A 197 4.73 14.53 -9.09
N GLY A 198 4.14 13.89 -8.08
CA GLY A 198 4.84 13.46 -6.87
C GLY A 198 4.95 14.50 -5.75
N TRP A 199 5.69 14.13 -4.70
CA TRP A 199 5.79 14.88 -3.45
C TRP A 199 6.68 16.12 -3.58
N LYS A 200 6.16 17.29 -3.19
CA LYS A 200 6.87 18.58 -3.28
C LYS A 200 7.56 18.91 -1.96
N LEU A 201 8.89 18.88 -1.98
CA LEU A 201 9.79 19.23 -0.87
C LEU A 201 10.08 20.73 -0.84
#